data_AF-A0A4U2XT76-F1
#
_entry.id   AF-A0A4U2XT76-F1
#
_cell.length_a   1.000
_cell.length_b   1.000
_cell.length_c   1.000
_cell.angle_alpha   90.00
_cell.angle_beta   90.00
_cell.angle_gamma   90.00
#
_symmetry.space_group_name_H-M   'P 1'
#
loop_
_entity.id
_entity.type
_entity.pdbx_description
1 polymer ?
#
loop_
_entity_poly.entity_id
_entity_poly.type
_entity_poly.pdbx_seq_one_letter_code
_entity_poly.pdbx_strand_id
1 'polypeptide(L)'
;MAIMSKVHVWMGISNVDNGTFNEYFEIDYSNPDMDIDDPNYKICEFCKDINEKFYDEDWIGVYWEDKLTDVDEFIEELSVDDKTMVEIKNICIHKGLNKVNTMFYYYDPEIVVTDVNKLYNGLHYIGLFDTDF
;
A
#
# COMPACT_ATOMS: atom_id res chain seq x y z
N MET A 1 20.55 16.67 -10.18
CA MET A 1 19.69 15.54 -10.55
C MET A 1 18.90 15.25 -9.29
N ALA A 2 17.62 15.62 -9.25
CA ALA A 2 16.78 15.27 -8.11
C ALA A 2 16.75 13.74 -8.03
N ILE A 3 17.02 13.18 -6.87
CA ILE A 3 16.83 11.75 -6.64
C ILE A 3 15.32 11.63 -6.47
N MET A 4 14.62 11.28 -7.56
CA MET A 4 13.19 11.01 -7.49
C MET A 4 13.01 9.72 -6.69
N SER A 5 12.46 9.81 -5.48
CA SER A 5 11.96 8.64 -4.77
C SER A 5 10.72 8.09 -5.48
N LYS A 6 10.33 6.85 -5.14
CA LYS A 6 9.17 6.21 -5.74
C LYS A 6 8.24 5.67 -4.68
N VAL A 7 6.98 5.52 -5.06
CA VAL A 7 5.91 5.02 -4.18
C VAL A 7 5.13 3.90 -4.87
N HIS A 8 5.00 2.77 -4.19
CA HIS A 8 4.06 1.72 -4.57
C HIS A 8 2.65 2.10 -4.09
N VAL A 9 1.63 1.90 -4.93
CA VAL A 9 0.24 2.24 -4.59
C VAL A 9 -0.66 1.03 -4.79
N TRP A 10 -1.48 0.74 -3.78
CA TRP A 10 -2.58 -0.22 -3.82
C TRP A 10 -3.89 0.47 -3.47
N MET A 11 -4.95 0.14 -4.20
CA MET A 11 -6.24 0.82 -4.03
C MET A 11 -7.41 -0.09 -4.41
N GLY A 12 -8.55 0.10 -3.78
CA GLY A 12 -9.74 -0.68 -4.09
C GLY A 12 -10.89 -0.51 -3.11
N ILE A 13 -11.71 -1.56 -3.03
CA ILE A 13 -12.88 -1.60 -2.16
C ILE A 13 -12.65 -2.66 -1.09
N SER A 14 -12.51 -2.21 0.15
CA SER A 14 -12.55 -3.09 1.32
C SER A 14 -13.97 -3.24 1.83
N ASN A 15 -14.36 -4.47 2.17
CA ASN A 15 -15.66 -4.78 2.76
C ASN A 15 -15.55 -5.14 4.26
N VAL A 16 -14.37 -4.91 4.86
CA VAL A 16 -14.12 -5.10 6.29
C VAL A 16 -13.96 -3.74 6.97
N ASP A 17 -14.14 -3.69 8.28
CA ASP A 17 -13.92 -2.48 9.06
C ASP A 17 -12.44 -2.11 9.15
N ASN A 18 -12.15 -0.87 9.56
CA ASN A 18 -10.79 -0.35 9.67
C ASN A 18 -9.88 -1.22 10.56
N GLY A 19 -10.39 -1.76 11.67
CA GLY A 19 -9.59 -2.61 12.57
C GLY A 19 -9.16 -3.88 11.88
N THR A 20 -10.13 -4.63 11.34
CA THR A 20 -9.87 -5.86 10.58
C THR A 20 -8.97 -5.62 9.36
N PHE A 21 -9.10 -4.47 8.68
CA PHE A 21 -8.23 -4.13 7.56
C PHE A 21 -6.77 -3.93 8.01
N ASN A 22 -6.54 -3.28 9.15
CA ASN A 22 -5.20 -2.97 9.64
C ASN A 22 -4.45 -4.18 10.23
N GLU A 23 -5.14 -5.26 10.64
CA GLU A 23 -4.50 -6.51 11.06
C GLU A 23 -3.48 -7.05 10.03
N TYR A 24 -3.70 -6.74 8.75
CA TYR A 24 -2.80 -7.10 7.65
C TYR A 24 -1.38 -6.50 7.77
N PHE A 25 -1.26 -5.34 8.43
CA PHE A 25 -0.02 -4.59 8.59
C PHE A 25 0.62 -4.79 9.97
N GLU A 26 -0.04 -5.49 10.89
CA GLU A 26 0.44 -5.64 12.27
C GLU A 26 1.76 -6.43 12.34
N ILE A 27 2.78 -5.78 12.89
CA ILE A 27 4.08 -6.38 13.17
C ILE A 27 4.08 -6.99 14.58
N ASP A 28 4.65 -8.19 14.72
CA ASP A 28 4.74 -8.87 16.02
C ASP A 28 5.87 -8.29 16.89
N TYR A 29 5.47 -7.43 17.83
CA TYR A 29 6.33 -6.88 18.87
C TYR A 29 6.17 -7.57 20.24
N SER A 30 5.49 -8.73 20.29
CA SER A 30 5.11 -9.37 21.56
C SER A 30 6.31 -9.86 22.39
N ASN A 31 7.45 -10.12 21.75
CA ASN A 31 8.69 -10.51 22.41
C ASN A 31 9.85 -9.59 21.95
N PRO A 32 10.28 -8.63 22.79
CA PRO A 32 11.35 -7.69 22.43
C PRO A 32 12.74 -8.34 22.32
N ASP A 33 12.91 -9.55 22.86
CA ASP A 33 14.17 -10.30 22.77
C ASP A 33 14.18 -11.29 21.58
N MET A 34 13.09 -11.37 20.80
CA MET A 34 13.01 -12.24 19.63
C MET A 34 13.70 -11.59 18.44
N ASP A 35 14.63 -12.34 17.84
CA ASP A 35 15.26 -11.94 16.58
C ASP A 35 14.26 -12.10 15.43
N ILE A 36 14.30 -11.20 14.45
CA ILE A 36 13.52 -11.30 13.20
C ILE A 36 13.86 -12.58 12.40
N ASP A 37 15.06 -13.13 12.62
CA ASP A 37 15.50 -14.39 12.04
C ASP A 37 15.04 -15.63 12.84
N ASP A 38 14.36 -15.45 13.99
CA ASP A 38 13.82 -16.57 14.75
C ASP A 38 12.76 -17.31 13.94
N PRO A 39 12.81 -18.66 13.85
CA PRO A 39 11.83 -19.44 13.10
C PRO A 39 10.39 -19.32 13.64
N ASN A 40 10.21 -18.82 14.87
CA ASN A 40 8.91 -18.56 15.48
C ASN A 40 8.45 -17.11 15.32
N TYR A 41 9.26 -16.23 14.70
CA TYR A 41 8.86 -14.87 14.41
C TYR A 41 7.66 -14.86 13.47
N LYS A 42 6.57 -14.20 13.88
CA LYS A 42 5.36 -14.10 13.08
C LYS A 42 5.50 -12.95 12.10
N ILE A 43 5.78 -13.30 10.85
CA ILE A 43 5.83 -12.36 9.74
C ILE A 43 4.42 -11.82 9.47
N CYS A 44 4.28 -10.50 9.34
CA CYS A 44 3.03 -9.81 9.03
C CYS A 44 2.51 -10.20 7.62
N GLU A 45 1.20 -10.07 7.37
CA GLU A 45 0.65 -10.47 6.06
C GLU A 45 1.15 -9.57 4.92
N PHE A 46 1.28 -8.26 5.15
CA PHE A 46 1.91 -7.36 4.17
C PHE A 46 3.34 -7.76 3.85
N CYS A 47 4.14 -8.06 4.88
CA CYS A 47 5.53 -8.51 4.77
C CYS A 47 5.65 -9.75 3.87
N LYS A 48 4.77 -10.74 4.06
CA LYS A 48 4.70 -11.94 3.19
C LYS A 48 4.43 -11.57 1.74
N ASP A 49 3.56 -10.61 1.50
CA ASP A 49 3.14 -10.19 0.17
C ASP A 49 4.21 -9.42 -0.61
N ILE A 50 5.09 -8.70 0.09
CA ILE A 50 6.26 -8.04 -0.49
C ILE A 50 7.54 -8.91 -0.42
N ASN A 51 7.43 -10.13 0.13
CA ASN A 51 8.54 -11.06 0.35
C ASN A 51 9.66 -10.47 1.24
N GLU A 52 9.27 -9.71 2.26
CA GLU A 52 10.15 -9.21 3.31
C GLU A 52 9.83 -9.85 4.66
N LYS A 53 10.79 -9.81 5.58
CA LYS A 53 10.54 -10.27 6.97
C LYS A 53 9.88 -9.19 7.81
N PHE A 54 10.14 -7.93 7.48
CA PHE A 54 9.68 -6.75 8.20
C PHE A 54 9.73 -5.56 7.23
N TYR A 55 8.69 -4.74 7.21
CA TYR A 55 8.65 -3.49 6.44
C TYR A 55 8.83 -2.31 7.40
N ASP A 56 9.30 -1.17 6.90
CA ASP A 56 9.45 0.03 7.72
C ASP A 56 8.09 0.73 7.89
N GLU A 57 7.54 0.73 9.11
CA GLU A 57 6.25 1.36 9.42
C GLU A 57 6.24 2.88 9.16
N ASP A 58 7.41 3.53 9.11
CA ASP A 58 7.50 4.97 8.78
C ASP A 58 7.32 5.25 7.28
N TRP A 59 7.41 4.21 6.42
CA TRP A 59 7.33 4.34 4.97
C TRP A 59 5.98 3.94 4.38
N ILE A 60 5.03 3.50 5.23
CA ILE A 60 3.69 3.11 4.81
C ILE A 60 2.66 4.21 5.12
N GLY A 61 1.68 4.38 4.25
CA GLY A 61 0.46 5.12 4.55
C GLY A 61 -0.76 4.26 4.25
N VAL A 62 -1.75 4.29 5.14
CA VAL A 62 -3.00 3.52 5.02
C VAL A 62 -4.18 4.46 5.19
N TYR A 63 -5.07 4.47 4.19
CA TYR A 63 -6.25 5.30 4.14
C TYR A 63 -7.47 4.40 3.97
N TRP A 64 -8.42 4.50 4.88
CA TRP A 64 -9.64 3.70 4.89
C TRP A 64 -10.83 4.59 5.25
N GLU A 65 -11.94 4.42 4.52
CA GLU A 65 -13.19 5.15 4.72
C GLU A 65 -14.38 4.20 4.85
N ASP A 66 -15.40 4.62 5.60
CA ASP A 66 -16.61 3.83 5.84
C ASP A 66 -17.50 3.69 4.58
N LYS A 67 -17.30 4.57 3.61
CA LYS A 67 -18.09 4.68 2.40
C LYS A 67 -17.19 4.81 1.19
N LEU A 68 -17.75 4.40 0.05
CA LEU A 68 -17.14 4.66 -1.25
C LEU A 68 -17.13 6.16 -1.55
N THR A 69 -15.96 6.73 -1.79
CA THR A 69 -15.76 8.12 -2.23
C THR A 69 -15.04 8.17 -3.57
N ASP A 70 -14.80 9.37 -4.09
CA ASP A 70 -14.08 9.50 -5.37
C ASP A 70 -12.63 9.04 -5.24
N VAL A 71 -12.14 8.37 -6.29
CA VAL A 71 -10.73 7.95 -6.36
C VAL A 71 -9.78 9.15 -6.26
N ASP A 72 -10.22 10.32 -6.73
CA ASP A 72 -9.46 11.56 -6.63
C ASP A 72 -9.08 11.91 -5.18
N GLU A 73 -9.99 11.70 -4.22
CA GLU A 73 -9.77 12.03 -2.81
C GLU A 73 -8.62 11.19 -2.21
N PHE A 74 -8.44 9.95 -2.65
CA PHE A 74 -7.33 9.10 -2.20
C PHE A 74 -6.03 9.44 -2.91
N ILE A 75 -6.09 9.86 -4.18
CA ILE A 75 -4.88 10.23 -4.95
C ILE A 75 -4.28 11.54 -4.40
N GLU A 76 -5.09 12.45 -3.88
CA GLU A 76 -4.66 13.70 -3.24
C GLU A 76 -3.80 13.48 -1.98
N GLU A 77 -3.86 12.31 -1.35
CA GLU A 77 -3.03 11.95 -0.20
C GLU A 77 -1.61 11.50 -0.59
N LEU A 78 -1.35 11.29 -1.89
CA LEU A 78 -0.04 10.90 -2.40
C LEU A 78 0.83 12.12 -2.65
N SER A 79 2.10 12.06 -2.23
CA SER A 79 3.12 13.06 -2.55
C SER A 79 3.72 12.80 -3.94
N VAL A 80 2.94 13.12 -4.98
CA VAL A 80 3.27 12.93 -6.40
C VAL A 80 2.83 14.15 -7.22
N ASP A 81 3.44 14.37 -8.39
CA ASP A 81 3.08 15.50 -9.24
C ASP A 81 1.71 15.34 -9.94
N ASP A 82 1.11 16.45 -10.40
CA ASP A 82 -0.19 16.47 -11.08
C ASP A 82 -0.27 15.47 -12.26
N LYS A 83 0.84 15.29 -12.98
CA LYS A 83 0.91 14.38 -14.12
C LYS A 83 0.76 12.93 -13.65
N THR A 84 1.43 12.58 -12.58
CA THR A 84 1.38 11.27 -11.92
C THR A 84 0.02 11.00 -11.31
N MET A 85 -0.61 12.01 -10.68
CA MET A 85 -2.00 11.91 -10.21
C MET A 85 -2.96 11.52 -11.35
N VAL A 86 -2.82 12.16 -12.51
CA VAL A 86 -3.64 11.84 -13.71
C VAL A 86 -3.36 10.42 -14.23
N GLU A 87 -2.10 9.96 -14.18
CA GLU A 87 -1.74 8.60 -14.56
C GLU A 87 -2.40 7.56 -13.63
N ILE A 88 -2.26 7.72 -12.32
CA ILE A 88 -2.86 6.85 -11.30
C ILE A 88 -4.37 6.77 -11.49
N LYS A 89 -5.03 7.93 -11.63
CA LYS A 89 -6.48 8.02 -11.87
C LYS A 89 -6.89 7.23 -13.11
N ASN A 90 -6.18 7.39 -14.22
CA ASN A 90 -6.49 6.66 -15.45
C ASN A 90 -6.39 5.15 -15.23
N ILE A 91 -5.35 4.67 -14.54
CA ILE A 91 -5.19 3.23 -14.23
C ILE A 91 -6.37 2.73 -13.38
N CYS A 92 -6.76 3.47 -12.35
CA CYS A 92 -7.91 3.14 -11.50
C CYS A 92 -9.21 3.06 -12.31
N ILE A 93 -9.50 4.05 -13.17
CA ILE A 93 -10.70 4.04 -14.02
C ILE A 93 -10.72 2.84 -14.97
N HIS A 94 -9.59 2.49 -15.59
CA HIS A 94 -9.50 1.31 -16.46
C HIS A 94 -9.75 0.00 -15.70
N LYS A 95 -9.44 -0.04 -14.39
CA LYS A 95 -9.75 -1.16 -13.50
C LYS A 95 -11.18 -1.11 -12.91
N GLY A 96 -11.98 -0.09 -13.24
CA GLY A 96 -13.33 0.11 -12.69
C GLY A 96 -13.35 0.68 -11.27
N LEU A 97 -12.23 1.26 -10.81
CA LEU A 97 -12.04 1.82 -9.47
C LEU A 97 -12.31 3.34 -9.45
N ASN A 98 -13.43 3.76 -10.03
CA ASN A 98 -13.86 5.16 -10.01
C ASN A 98 -14.30 5.61 -8.61
N LYS A 99 -14.77 4.65 -7.81
CA LYS A 99 -15.17 4.82 -6.42
C LYS A 99 -14.46 3.76 -5.59
N VAL A 100 -13.78 4.19 -4.55
CA VAL A 100 -12.96 3.36 -3.66
C VAL A 100 -13.21 3.79 -2.22
N ASN A 101 -12.83 2.96 -1.26
CA ASN A 101 -12.85 3.34 0.15
C ASN A 101 -11.55 2.96 0.87
N THR A 102 -10.54 2.49 0.13
CA THR A 102 -9.29 2.08 0.76
C THR A 102 -8.12 2.21 -0.20
N MET A 103 -7.02 2.74 0.33
CA MET A 103 -5.71 2.81 -0.30
C MET A 103 -4.64 2.49 0.73
N PHE A 104 -3.55 1.86 0.30
CA PHE A 104 -2.28 2.01 1.01
C PHE A 104 -1.15 2.23 0.02
N TYR A 105 -0.08 2.86 0.50
CA TYR A 105 1.12 3.11 -0.30
C TYR A 105 2.38 2.83 0.51
N TYR A 106 3.49 2.57 -0.17
CA TYR A 106 4.78 2.26 0.47
C TYR A 106 5.98 2.84 -0.29
N TYR A 107 6.87 3.54 0.41
CA TYR A 107 8.01 4.27 -0.14
C TYR A 107 9.31 3.45 -0.19
N ASP A 108 9.27 2.28 -0.81
CA ASP A 108 10.47 1.48 -1.06
C ASP A 108 10.54 1.04 -2.53
N PRO A 109 11.38 1.67 -3.37
CA PRO A 109 11.51 1.31 -4.77
C PRO A 109 12.20 -0.05 -4.99
N GLU A 110 12.84 -0.63 -3.98
CA GLU A 110 13.56 -1.89 -4.10
C GLU A 110 12.63 -3.10 -4.01
N ILE A 111 11.43 -2.92 -3.46
CA ILE A 111 10.40 -3.98 -3.42
C ILE A 111 9.94 -4.35 -4.82
N VAL A 112 9.91 -5.65 -5.07
CA VAL A 112 9.44 -6.22 -6.34
C VAL A 112 8.05 -6.82 -6.18
N VAL A 113 7.02 -6.09 -6.63
CA VAL A 113 5.66 -6.61 -6.72
C VAL A 113 5.55 -7.53 -7.94
N THR A 114 5.61 -8.84 -7.71
CA THR A 114 5.68 -9.85 -8.80
C THR A 114 4.31 -10.20 -9.39
N ASP A 115 3.26 -10.26 -8.59
CA ASP A 115 1.90 -10.59 -9.05
C ASP A 115 1.00 -9.36 -9.08
N VAL A 116 1.12 -8.58 -10.16
CA VAL A 116 0.35 -7.34 -10.38
C VAL A 116 -1.17 -7.57 -10.53
N ASN A 117 -1.63 -8.81 -10.68
CA ASN A 117 -3.05 -9.15 -10.83
C ASN A 117 -3.68 -9.72 -9.54
N LYS A 118 -2.86 -10.09 -8.55
CA LYS A 118 -3.32 -10.48 -7.22
C LYS A 118 -4.01 -9.30 -6.51
N LEU A 119 -4.92 -9.63 -5.61
CA LEU A 119 -5.44 -8.70 -4.61
C LEU A 119 -4.61 -8.76 -3.33
N TYR A 120 -4.14 -7.61 -2.86
CA TYR A 120 -3.33 -7.41 -1.67
C TYR A 120 -4.22 -6.83 -0.58
N ASN A 121 -4.56 -7.64 0.43
CA ASN A 121 -5.61 -7.31 1.40
C ASN A 121 -6.94 -6.87 0.73
N GLY A 122 -7.29 -7.50 -0.39
CA GLY A 122 -8.47 -7.15 -1.20
C GLY A 122 -8.28 -5.96 -2.16
N LEU A 123 -7.13 -5.27 -2.15
CA LEU A 123 -6.87 -4.12 -3.01
C LEU A 123 -6.07 -4.50 -4.26
N HIS A 124 -6.25 -3.74 -5.33
CA HIS A 124 -5.47 -3.90 -6.56
C HIS A 124 -4.14 -3.16 -6.43
N TYR A 125 -3.06 -3.79 -6.90
CA TYR A 125 -1.83 -3.03 -7.17
C TYR A 125 -2.05 -2.09 -8.37
N ILE A 126 -1.78 -0.81 -8.15
CA ILE A 126 -1.98 0.25 -9.14
C ILE A 126 -0.68 0.52 -9.90
N GLY A 127 0.45 0.57 -9.20
CA GLY A 127 1.75 0.74 -9.84
C GLY A 127 2.81 1.30 -8.90
N LEU A 128 3.95 1.63 -9.51
CA LEU A 128 5.09 2.29 -8.89
C LEU A 128 5.30 3.63 -9.59
N PHE A 129 5.28 4.72 -8.83
CA PHE A 129 5.25 6.07 -9.38
C PHE A 129 6.36 6.94 -8.81
N ASP A 130 6.82 7.92 -9.58
CA ASP A 130 7.78 8.90 -9.10
C ASP A 130 7.09 9.87 -8.12
N THR A 131 7.78 10.24 -7.05
CA THR A 131 7.29 11.17 -6.02
C THR A 131 7.82 12.59 -6.27
N ASP A 132 7.20 13.58 -5.66
CA ASP A 132 7.57 15.00 -5.79
C ASP A 132 8.60 15.50 -4.74
N PHE A 133 9.11 14.60 -3.90
CA PHE A 133 10.19 14.87 -2.92
C PHE A 133 11.55 15.23 -3.54
#